data_AF-A0A3M1SIN5-F1
#
_entry.id   AF-A0A3M1SIN5-F1
#
_cell.length_a   1.000
_cell.length_b   1.000
_cell.length_c   1.000
_cell.angle_alpha   90.00
_cell.angle_beta   90.00
_cell.angle_gamma   90.00
#
_symmetry.space_group_name_H-M   'P 1'
#
loop_
_entity.id
_entity.type
_entity.pdbx_description
1 polymer ?
#
loop_
_entity_poly.entity_id
_entity_poly.type
_entity_poly.pdbx_seq_one_letter_code
_entity_poly.pdbx_strand_id
1 'polypeptide(L)'
;MALGCNIWNMGFYACFIAYPLIYKPMVKENSTVKRITIASVVSAVVALQLGAFSVVLQTKLSGISELPFSKFLMLMQPIHLAIGIVEGFVTAGVVNYIRSVEPALVEHRATGGGFRKAVIALSILAVITGGVLSWFASTHPDGLEWSIKNIYGKTELDSTPSGIKTEFQKIQEKTALMPDYSFPSSDDESGSDAWPAPDPGTTVSGLVGGAVVLAVVVLFGVVLFKWKKKSYSHVKR
;
A
#
# COMPACT_ATOMS: atom_id res chain seq x y z
N MET A 1 -8.90 15.16 -4.10
CA MET A 1 -8.49 13.85 -3.54
C MET A 1 -8.05 13.97 -2.08
N ALA A 2 -8.26 12.93 -1.27
CA ALA A 2 -7.89 12.90 0.16
C ALA A 2 -6.62 12.06 0.40
N LEU A 3 -5.50 12.46 -0.20
CA LEU A 3 -4.24 11.69 -0.21
C LEU A 3 -3.81 11.21 1.19
N GLY A 4 -3.91 12.07 2.21
CA GLY A 4 -3.55 11.74 3.59
C GLY A 4 -4.43 10.62 4.19
N CYS A 5 -5.73 10.64 3.93
CA CYS A 5 -6.65 9.58 4.36
C CYS A 5 -6.30 8.25 3.70
N ASN A 6 -5.98 8.26 2.40
CA ASN A 6 -5.60 7.06 1.66
C ASN A 6 -4.29 6.46 2.20
N ILE A 7 -3.26 7.27 2.42
CA ILE A 7 -1.98 6.83 3.00
C ILE A 7 -2.21 6.21 4.39
N TRP A 8 -3.05 6.83 5.22
CA TRP A 8 -3.40 6.29 6.53
C TRP A 8 -4.07 4.92 6.41
N ASN A 9 -5.12 4.80 5.59
CA ASN A 9 -5.90 3.58 5.48
C ASN A 9 -5.09 2.42 4.90
N MET A 10 -4.17 2.69 3.98
CA MET A 10 -3.33 1.64 3.37
C MET A 10 -2.12 1.26 4.25
N GLY A 11 -1.47 2.23 4.90
CA GLY A 11 -0.22 2.00 5.62
C GLY A 11 -0.36 1.75 7.11
N PHE A 12 -1.23 2.50 7.80
CA PHE A 12 -1.26 2.53 9.27
C PHE A 12 -1.70 1.18 9.84
N TYR A 13 -2.82 0.64 9.36
CA TYR A 13 -3.39 -0.60 9.90
C TYR A 13 -2.48 -1.81 9.67
N ALA A 14 -1.82 -1.90 8.51
CA ALA A 14 -0.87 -2.97 8.25
C ALA A 14 0.35 -2.89 9.18
N CYS A 15 1.00 -1.71 9.25
CA CYS A 15 2.27 -1.55 9.94
C CYS A 15 2.15 -1.46 11.47
N PHE A 16 1.13 -0.78 11.99
CA PHE A 16 1.00 -0.47 13.42
C PHE A 16 -0.03 -1.31 14.16
N ILE A 17 -0.92 -2.00 13.45
CA ILE A 17 -1.94 -2.85 14.07
C ILE A 17 -1.69 -4.32 13.71
N ALA A 18 -1.84 -4.69 12.44
CA ALA A 18 -1.79 -6.09 12.02
C ALA A 18 -0.40 -6.72 12.25
N TYR A 19 0.69 -6.02 11.87
CA TYR A 19 2.03 -6.55 12.07
C TYR A 19 2.36 -6.82 13.56
N PRO A 20 2.28 -5.84 14.48
CA PRO A 20 2.67 -6.06 15.88
C PRO A 20 1.67 -6.92 16.67
N LEU A 21 0.36 -6.84 16.38
CA LEU A 21 -0.67 -7.51 17.18
C LEU A 21 -1.09 -8.88 16.64
N ILE A 22 -0.83 -9.17 15.36
CA ILE A 22 -1.26 -10.42 14.71
C ILE A 22 -0.06 -11.18 14.17
N TYR A 23 0.65 -10.61 13.20
CA TYR A 23 1.74 -11.32 12.53
C TYR A 23 2.86 -11.70 13.49
N LYS A 24 3.40 -10.72 14.23
CA LYS A 24 4.51 -10.89 15.16
C LYS A 24 4.27 -11.91 16.28
N PRO A 25 3.12 -11.94 16.99
CA PRO A 25 2.87 -12.97 17.99
C PRO A 25 2.63 -14.35 17.38
N MET A 26 2.13 -14.41 16.14
CA MET A 26 1.92 -15.68 15.44
C MET A 26 3.23 -16.26 14.89
N VAL A 27 4.17 -15.47 14.38
CA VAL A 27 5.39 -15.96 13.73
C VAL A 27 6.62 -15.84 14.64
N LYS A 28 7.23 -16.99 14.99
CA LYS A 28 8.47 -17.14 15.76
C LYS A 28 9.62 -17.75 14.92
N GLU A 29 10.83 -17.79 15.48
CA GLU A 29 12.10 -18.21 14.83
C GLU A 29 12.11 -19.61 14.16
N ASN A 30 11.10 -20.46 14.36
CA ASN A 30 11.00 -21.77 13.69
C ASN A 30 9.59 -22.06 13.15
N SER A 31 8.86 -21.01 12.77
CA SER A 31 7.49 -21.17 12.26
C SER A 31 7.48 -22.02 10.99
N THR A 32 6.45 -22.85 10.80
CA THR A 32 6.30 -23.62 9.55
C THR A 32 5.80 -22.71 8.42
N VAL A 33 5.98 -23.14 7.17
CA VAL A 33 5.40 -22.46 5.99
C VAL A 33 3.91 -22.21 6.19
N LYS A 34 3.17 -23.24 6.63
CA LYS A 34 1.74 -23.14 6.95
C LYS A 34 1.43 -22.04 7.97
N ARG A 35 2.22 -21.93 9.04
CA ARG A 35 2.02 -20.92 10.09
C ARG A 35 2.29 -19.50 9.57
N ILE A 36 3.32 -19.33 8.74
CA ILE A 36 3.62 -18.05 8.08
C ILE A 36 2.48 -17.67 7.13
N THR A 37 1.96 -18.62 6.34
CA THR A 37 0.84 -18.37 5.44
C THR A 37 -0.41 -17.95 6.19
N ILE A 38 -0.80 -18.67 7.24
CA ILE A 38 -1.97 -18.31 8.06
C ILE A 38 -1.77 -16.94 8.70
N ALA A 39 -0.60 -16.66 9.29
CA ALA A 39 -0.33 -15.36 9.90
C ALA A 39 -0.38 -14.21 8.88
N SER A 40 0.15 -14.43 7.67
CA SER A 40 0.14 -13.43 6.58
C SER A 40 -1.29 -13.15 6.11
N VAL A 41 -2.09 -14.20 5.88
CA VAL A 41 -3.49 -14.08 5.44
C VAL A 41 -4.35 -13.39 6.49
N VAL A 42 -4.27 -13.82 7.76
CA VAL A 42 -5.05 -13.19 8.83
C VAL A 42 -4.64 -11.73 9.03
N SER A 43 -3.34 -11.43 8.98
CA SER A 43 -2.85 -10.05 9.12
C SER A 43 -3.30 -9.15 7.97
N ALA A 44 -3.19 -9.62 6.73
CA ALA A 44 -3.62 -8.87 5.54
C ALA A 44 -5.14 -8.63 5.54
N VAL A 45 -5.94 -9.66 5.83
CA VAL A 45 -7.40 -9.54 5.95
C VAL A 45 -7.78 -8.52 7.02
N VAL A 46 -7.22 -8.61 8.22
CA VAL A 46 -7.55 -7.66 9.30
C VAL A 46 -7.11 -6.24 8.95
N ALA A 47 -5.90 -6.06 8.41
CA ALA A 47 -5.40 -4.75 8.01
C ALA A 47 -6.31 -4.09 6.97
N LEU A 48 -6.66 -4.82 5.90
CA LEU A 48 -7.48 -4.29 4.81
C LEU A 48 -8.93 -4.06 5.23
N GLN A 49 -9.48 -4.91 6.10
CA GLN A 49 -10.84 -4.67 6.62
C GLN A 49 -10.91 -3.44 7.53
N LEU A 50 -9.90 -3.23 8.38
CA LEU A 50 -9.81 -2.01 9.17
C LEU A 50 -9.58 -0.78 8.30
N GLY A 51 -8.74 -0.88 7.26
CA GLY A 51 -8.53 0.18 6.27
C GLY A 51 -9.82 0.55 5.54
N ALA A 52 -10.52 -0.42 4.98
CA ALA A 52 -11.80 -0.23 4.29
C ALA A 52 -12.90 0.30 5.21
N PHE A 53 -12.95 -0.17 6.46
CA PHE A 53 -13.87 0.36 7.46
C PHE A 53 -13.56 1.82 7.80
N SER A 54 -12.27 2.16 7.90
CA SER A 54 -11.81 3.52 8.14
C SER A 54 -12.16 4.45 6.99
N VAL A 55 -12.07 4.00 5.73
CA VAL A 55 -12.59 4.74 4.57
C VAL A 55 -14.06 5.08 4.76
N VAL A 56 -14.91 4.08 5.07
CA VAL A 56 -16.35 4.29 5.28
C VAL A 56 -16.61 5.30 6.40
N LEU A 57 -15.88 5.19 7.52
CA LEU A 57 -16.01 6.09 8.66
C LEU A 57 -15.55 7.51 8.32
N GLN A 58 -14.41 7.67 7.67
CA GLN A 58 -13.87 8.96 7.26
C GLN A 58 -14.80 9.65 6.27
N THR A 59 -15.33 8.92 5.29
CA THR A 59 -16.29 9.45 4.33
C THR A 59 -17.57 9.92 5.02
N LYS A 60 -18.12 9.15 5.97
CA LYS A 60 -19.27 9.58 6.77
C LYS A 60 -18.96 10.84 7.60
N LEU A 61 -17.84 10.84 8.32
CA LEU A 61 -17.44 11.95 9.19
C LEU A 61 -17.06 13.21 8.40
N SER A 62 -16.66 13.07 7.14
CA SER A 62 -16.32 14.19 6.27
C SER A 62 -17.53 15.08 5.94
N GLY A 63 -18.75 14.54 6.02
CA GLY A 63 -19.98 15.24 5.65
C GLY A 63 -20.08 15.59 4.16
N ILE A 64 -19.20 15.05 3.32
CA ILE A 64 -19.10 15.39 1.89
C ILE A 64 -20.13 14.64 1.05
N SER A 65 -20.56 13.46 1.51
CA SER A 65 -21.51 12.61 0.80
C SER A 65 -22.55 12.07 1.74
N GLU A 66 -23.81 12.02 1.28
CA GLU A 66 -24.89 11.31 1.96
C GLU A 66 -24.86 9.80 1.68
N LEU A 67 -23.67 9.21 1.50
CA LEU A 67 -23.51 7.78 1.28
C LEU A 67 -24.18 7.02 2.43
N PRO A 68 -25.21 6.20 2.17
CA PRO A 68 -25.88 5.45 3.22
C PRO A 68 -24.87 4.50 3.88
N PHE A 69 -24.51 4.79 5.13
CA PHE A 69 -23.41 4.12 5.85
C PHE A 69 -23.48 2.59 5.72
N SER A 70 -24.65 2.00 5.97
CA SER A 70 -24.83 0.55 5.91
C SER A 70 -24.64 -0.01 4.51
N LYS A 71 -25.13 0.66 3.47
CA LYS A 71 -24.93 0.21 2.07
C LYS A 71 -23.46 0.31 1.67
N PHE A 72 -22.82 1.44 1.98
CA PHE A 72 -21.41 1.64 1.66
C PHE A 72 -20.52 0.61 2.37
N LEU A 73 -20.79 0.34 3.65
CA LEU A 73 -20.10 -0.69 4.42
C LEU A 73 -20.29 -2.09 3.82
N MET A 74 -21.52 -2.45 3.44
CA MET A 74 -21.84 -3.75 2.84
C MET A 74 -21.18 -3.96 1.47
N LEU A 75 -20.91 -2.91 0.72
CA LEU A 75 -20.21 -2.99 -0.57
C LEU A 75 -18.69 -3.02 -0.39
N MET A 76 -18.15 -2.19 0.51
CA MET A 76 -16.70 -2.08 0.72
C MET A 76 -16.08 -3.31 1.37
N GLN A 77 -16.69 -3.86 2.43
CA GLN A 77 -16.07 -4.93 3.24
C GLN A 77 -15.88 -6.25 2.48
N PRO A 78 -16.84 -6.77 1.69
CA PRO A 78 -16.66 -8.03 0.98
C PRO A 78 -15.56 -7.97 -0.08
N ILE A 79 -15.43 -6.84 -0.79
CA ILE A 79 -14.37 -6.65 -1.79
C ILE A 79 -13.00 -6.68 -1.11
N HIS A 80 -12.84 -5.92 -0.01
CA HIS A 80 -11.58 -5.86 0.72
C HIS A 80 -11.27 -7.17 1.46
N LEU A 81 -12.27 -7.99 1.78
CA LEU A 81 -12.06 -9.36 2.23
C LEU A 81 -11.35 -10.20 1.17
N ALA A 82 -11.88 -10.17 -0.06
CA ALA A 82 -11.32 -10.94 -1.18
C ALA A 82 -9.90 -10.46 -1.51
N ILE A 83 -9.70 -9.14 -1.62
CA ILE A 83 -8.38 -8.53 -1.82
C ILE A 83 -7.43 -8.94 -0.70
N GLY A 84 -7.87 -8.89 0.57
CA GLY A 84 -7.01 -9.23 1.70
C GLY A 84 -6.62 -10.69 1.79
N ILE A 85 -7.45 -11.60 1.31
CA ILE A 85 -7.08 -13.01 1.19
C ILE A 85 -5.97 -13.16 0.15
N VAL A 86 -6.15 -12.59 -1.05
CA VAL A 86 -5.16 -12.66 -2.13
C VAL A 86 -3.83 -12.02 -1.72
N GLU A 87 -3.88 -10.80 -1.17
CA GLU A 87 -2.71 -10.09 -0.65
C GLU A 87 -1.99 -10.88 0.43
N GLY A 88 -2.75 -11.55 1.30
CA GLY A 88 -2.23 -12.45 2.31
C GLY A 88 -1.40 -13.61 1.73
N PHE A 89 -1.87 -14.20 0.63
CA PHE A 89 -1.14 -15.26 -0.06
C PHE A 89 0.10 -14.75 -0.79
N VAL A 90 0.00 -13.58 -1.45
CA VAL A 90 1.15 -12.92 -2.08
C VAL A 90 2.23 -12.62 -1.04
N THR A 91 1.84 -12.00 0.08
CA THR A 91 2.72 -11.71 1.22
C THR A 91 3.35 -13.00 1.76
N ALA A 92 2.56 -14.06 1.96
CA ALA A 92 3.08 -15.35 2.42
C ALA A 92 4.12 -15.94 1.46
N GLY A 93 3.88 -15.82 0.15
CA GLY A 93 4.80 -16.27 -0.89
C GLY A 93 6.14 -15.54 -0.82
N VAL A 94 6.10 -14.20 -0.75
CA VAL A 94 7.30 -13.35 -0.63
C VAL A 94 8.08 -13.68 0.63
N VAL A 95 7.42 -13.77 1.79
CA VAL A 95 8.08 -14.07 3.07
C VAL A 95 8.72 -15.46 3.06
N ASN A 96 8.01 -16.49 2.58
CA ASN A 96 8.56 -17.84 2.52
C ASN A 96 9.70 -17.96 1.49
N TYR A 97 9.65 -17.21 0.39
CA TYR A 97 10.75 -17.14 -0.57
C TYR A 97 11.99 -16.49 0.04
N ILE A 98 11.85 -15.34 0.72
CA ILE A 98 12.99 -14.69 1.40
C ILE A 98 13.60 -15.65 2.42
N ARG A 99 12.75 -16.37 3.17
CA ARG A 99 13.22 -17.36 4.14
C ARG A 99 13.96 -18.53 3.51
N SER A 100 13.58 -18.99 2.31
CA SER A 100 14.28 -20.09 1.65
C SER A 100 15.64 -19.67 1.08
N VAL A 101 15.79 -18.40 0.69
CA VAL A 101 17.04 -17.86 0.13
C VAL A 101 18.01 -17.37 1.21
N GLU A 102 17.50 -16.77 2.29
CA GLU A 102 18.29 -16.26 3.41
C GLU A 102 17.48 -16.37 4.73
N PRO A 103 17.48 -17.55 5.36
CA PRO A 103 16.74 -17.81 6.61
C PRO A 103 17.10 -16.81 7.72
N ALA A 104 18.36 -16.37 7.75
CA ALA A 104 18.90 -15.48 8.77
C ALA A 104 18.26 -14.08 8.78
N LEU A 105 17.63 -13.63 7.68
CA LEU A 105 16.88 -12.36 7.65
C LEU A 105 15.57 -12.43 8.42
N VAL A 106 14.88 -13.56 8.35
CA VAL A 106 13.63 -13.77 9.07
C VAL A 106 13.91 -14.09 10.54
N GLU A 107 15.04 -14.75 10.82
CA GLU A 107 15.52 -15.13 12.15
C GLU A 107 16.39 -14.05 12.83
N HIS A 108 16.42 -12.81 12.31
CA HIS A 108 17.11 -11.66 12.90
C HIS A 108 18.63 -11.85 13.16
N ARG A 109 19.30 -12.75 12.42
CA ARG A 109 20.74 -13.06 12.50
C ARG A 109 21.47 -12.81 11.18
N ALA A 110 21.11 -11.76 10.46
CA ALA A 110 21.65 -11.46 9.14
C ALA A 110 23.19 -11.36 9.15
N THR A 111 23.86 -12.37 8.59
CA THR A 111 25.32 -12.40 8.39
C THR A 111 25.61 -13.07 7.03
N GLY A 112 25.73 -12.29 5.95
CA GLY A 112 26.29 -12.80 4.68
C GLY A 112 25.49 -12.52 3.39
N GLY A 113 25.93 -13.19 2.32
CA GLY A 113 25.64 -12.86 0.91
C GLY A 113 24.25 -13.22 0.37
N GLY A 114 23.40 -13.98 1.07
CA GLY A 114 22.03 -14.27 0.61
C GLY A 114 21.09 -13.07 0.82
N PHE A 115 21.37 -12.15 1.75
CA PHE A 115 20.69 -10.85 1.81
C PHE A 115 20.82 -10.07 0.51
N ARG A 116 22.02 -10.05 -0.08
CA ARG A 116 22.25 -9.39 -1.38
C ARG A 116 21.43 -10.05 -2.48
N LYS A 117 21.32 -11.38 -2.49
CA LYS A 117 20.49 -12.12 -3.46
C LYS A 117 19.00 -11.81 -3.30
N ALA A 118 18.49 -11.80 -2.07
CA ALA A 118 17.09 -11.47 -1.79
C ALA A 118 16.77 -10.03 -2.21
N VAL A 119 17.62 -9.06 -1.89
CA VAL A 119 17.45 -7.66 -2.30
C VAL A 119 17.45 -7.54 -3.82
N ILE A 120 18.39 -8.17 -4.53
CA ILE A 120 18.43 -8.14 -6.00
C ILE A 120 17.15 -8.75 -6.59
N ALA A 121 16.71 -9.90 -6.10
CA ALA A 121 15.51 -10.57 -6.58
C ALA A 121 14.26 -9.69 -6.39
N LEU A 122 14.10 -9.07 -5.21
CA LEU A 122 12.99 -8.17 -4.92
C LEU A 122 13.06 -6.88 -5.73
N SER A 123 14.25 -6.32 -5.97
CA SER A 123 14.43 -5.15 -6.83
C SER A 123 14.06 -5.44 -8.28
N ILE A 124 14.46 -6.60 -8.81
CA ILE A 124 14.06 -7.04 -10.16
C ILE A 124 12.53 -7.20 -10.22
N LEU A 125 11.93 -7.85 -9.23
CA LEU A 125 10.48 -8.03 -9.18
C LEU A 125 9.77 -6.68 -9.13
N ALA A 126 10.24 -5.73 -8.32
CA ALA A 126 9.67 -4.38 -8.21
C ALA A 126 9.77 -3.60 -9.53
N VAL A 127 10.89 -3.72 -10.25
CA VAL A 127 11.06 -3.10 -11.57
C VAL A 127 10.10 -3.71 -12.59
N ILE A 128 9.93 -5.03 -12.58
CA ILE A 128 8.98 -5.71 -13.47
C ILE A 128 7.54 -5.31 -13.12
N THR A 129 7.18 -5.28 -11.84
CA THR A 129 5.81 -4.96 -11.41
C THR A 129 5.46 -3.51 -11.68
N GLY A 130 6.33 -2.56 -11.31
CA GLY A 130 6.10 -1.13 -11.51
C GLY A 130 6.30 -0.66 -12.94
N GLY A 131 7.16 -1.33 -13.71
CA GLY A 131 7.51 -0.91 -15.07
C GLY A 131 6.66 -1.54 -16.17
N VAL A 132 6.37 -2.84 -16.04
CA VAL A 132 5.70 -3.64 -17.10
C VAL A 132 4.32 -4.08 -16.67
N LEU A 133 4.18 -4.68 -15.49
CA LEU A 133 2.88 -5.20 -15.05
C LEU A 133 1.88 -4.10 -14.69
N SER A 134 2.34 -2.87 -14.46
CA SER A 134 1.48 -1.70 -14.25
C SER A 134 0.57 -1.41 -15.45
N TRP A 135 0.98 -1.71 -16.68
CA TRP A 135 0.13 -1.58 -17.87
C TRP A 135 -1.06 -2.54 -17.90
N PHE A 136 -0.98 -3.61 -17.11
CA PHE A 136 -2.05 -4.58 -16.94
C PHE A 136 -2.94 -4.26 -15.73
N ALA A 137 -2.71 -3.11 -15.06
CA ALA A 137 -3.61 -2.62 -14.03
C ALA A 137 -5.03 -2.49 -14.60
N SER A 138 -6.01 -2.81 -13.75
CA SER A 138 -7.41 -2.78 -14.15
C SER A 138 -7.85 -1.34 -14.46
N THR A 139 -8.49 -1.14 -15.61
CA THR A 139 -9.20 0.11 -15.97
C THR A 139 -10.59 0.19 -15.32
N HIS A 140 -11.03 -0.86 -14.63
CA HIS A 140 -12.30 -0.88 -13.90
C HIS A 140 -12.18 -0.15 -12.55
N PRO A 141 -13.29 0.41 -12.03
CA PRO A 141 -13.28 1.13 -10.76
C PRO A 141 -12.74 0.27 -9.62
N ASP A 142 -11.98 0.91 -8.73
CA ASP A 142 -11.47 0.27 -7.53
C ASP A 142 -12.60 -0.05 -6.53
N GLY A 143 -12.27 -0.66 -5.37
CA GLY A 143 -13.30 -1.01 -4.38
C GLY A 143 -14.12 0.19 -3.89
N LEU A 144 -13.51 1.38 -3.83
CA LEU A 144 -14.14 2.61 -3.39
C LEU A 144 -15.09 3.14 -4.47
N GLU A 145 -14.57 3.35 -5.67
CA GLU A 145 -15.32 3.85 -6.83
C GLU A 145 -16.44 2.89 -7.21
N TRP A 146 -16.21 1.57 -7.13
CA TRP A 146 -17.23 0.56 -7.39
C TRP A 146 -18.37 0.70 -6.39
N SER A 147 -18.05 0.89 -5.11
CA SER A 147 -19.06 1.06 -4.08
C SER A 147 -19.87 2.35 -4.26
N ILE A 148 -19.23 3.45 -4.67
CA ILE A 148 -19.90 4.72 -4.96
C ILE A 148 -20.78 4.58 -6.20
N LYS A 149 -20.28 3.96 -7.27
CA LYS A 149 -21.02 3.68 -8.51
C LYS A 149 -22.28 2.88 -8.25
N ASN A 150 -22.22 1.87 -7.39
CA ASN A 150 -23.39 1.05 -7.05
C ASN A 150 -24.41 1.79 -6.15
N ILE A 151 -24.04 2.90 -5.53
CA ILE A 151 -24.95 3.69 -4.69
C ILE A 151 -25.55 4.87 -5.46
N TYR A 152 -24.73 5.62 -6.20
CA TYR A 152 -25.12 6.88 -6.85
C TYR A 152 -25.14 6.83 -8.38
N GLY A 153 -24.69 5.74 -9.00
CA GLY A 153 -24.58 5.61 -10.46
C GLY A 153 -23.40 6.37 -11.08
N LYS A 154 -22.62 7.10 -10.27
CA LYS A 154 -21.38 7.80 -10.67
C LYS A 154 -20.18 7.20 -9.92
N THR A 155 -18.98 7.23 -10.50
CA THR A 155 -17.75 6.73 -9.87
C THR A 155 -17.17 7.68 -8.81
N GLU A 156 -17.45 8.97 -8.94
CA GLU A 156 -16.95 10.00 -8.01
C GLU A 156 -18.08 10.75 -7.31
N LEU A 157 -17.75 11.31 -6.15
CA LEU A 157 -18.65 12.15 -5.36
C LEU A 157 -18.56 13.60 -5.81
N ASP A 158 -19.71 14.24 -5.98
CA ASP A 158 -19.78 15.67 -6.30
C ASP A 158 -19.09 16.47 -5.17
N SER A 159 -18.05 17.20 -5.53
CA SER A 159 -17.25 17.95 -4.56
C SER A 159 -17.97 19.23 -4.15
N THR A 160 -18.63 19.25 -2.99
CA THR A 160 -19.14 20.52 -2.45
C THR A 160 -17.94 21.44 -2.13
N PRO A 161 -17.84 22.62 -2.78
CA PRO A 161 -16.70 23.50 -2.59
C PRO A 161 -16.76 24.11 -1.19
N SER A 162 -15.91 23.61 -0.30
CA SER A 162 -15.62 24.26 0.98
C SER A 162 -14.27 24.95 0.88
N GLY A 163 -14.15 26.17 1.44
CA GLY A 163 -12.97 27.02 1.26
C GLY A 163 -11.65 26.33 1.65
N ILE A 164 -11.65 25.57 2.75
CA ILE A 164 -10.46 24.83 3.22
C ILE A 164 -10.03 23.75 2.21
N LYS A 165 -10.97 22.97 1.67
CA LYS A 165 -10.64 21.94 0.66
C LYS A 165 -10.05 22.55 -0.60
N THR A 166 -10.57 23.69 -1.02
CA THR A 166 -10.10 24.39 -2.23
C THR A 166 -8.65 24.84 -2.06
N GLU A 167 -8.26 25.33 -0.88
CA GLU A 167 -6.87 25.69 -0.60
C GLU A 167 -5.95 24.47 -0.54
N PHE A 168 -6.36 23.38 0.12
CA PHE A 168 -5.58 22.13 0.11
C PHE A 168 -5.48 21.50 -1.29
N GLN A 169 -6.53 21.60 -2.10
CA GLN A 169 -6.52 21.14 -3.48
C GLN A 169 -5.52 21.94 -4.32
N LYS A 170 -5.51 23.28 -4.22
CA LYS A 170 -4.49 24.11 -4.88
C LYS A 170 -3.07 23.76 -4.45
N ILE A 171 -2.86 23.47 -3.17
CA ILE A 171 -1.55 23.03 -2.67
C ILE A 171 -1.21 21.66 -3.25
N GLN A 172 -2.15 20.71 -3.27
CA GLN A 172 -1.96 19.39 -3.83
C GLN A 172 -1.62 19.47 -5.32
N GLU A 173 -2.39 20.21 -6.12
CA GLU A 173 -2.15 20.40 -7.56
C GLU A 173 -0.77 21.02 -7.84
N LYS A 174 -0.34 21.99 -7.02
CA LYS A 174 1.00 22.60 -7.15
C LYS A 174 2.15 21.71 -6.67
N THR A 175 1.88 20.74 -5.80
CA THR A 175 2.91 19.85 -5.22
C THR A 175 2.95 18.47 -5.87
N ALA A 176 1.90 18.09 -6.61
CA ALA A 176 1.80 16.82 -7.30
C ALA A 176 2.79 16.77 -8.47
N LEU A 177 3.86 15.98 -8.30
CA LEU A 177 4.87 15.78 -9.34
C LEU A 177 4.35 14.99 -10.53
N MET A 178 3.47 14.03 -10.28
CA MET A 178 2.83 13.17 -11.29
C MET A 178 1.37 12.95 -10.89
N PRO A 179 0.47 13.89 -11.24
CA PRO A 179 -0.97 13.73 -11.04
C PRO A 179 -1.43 12.42 -11.69
N ASP A 180 -2.20 11.63 -10.95
CA ASP A 180 -2.77 10.35 -11.42
C ASP A 180 -1.75 9.40 -12.07
N TYR A 181 -0.51 9.41 -11.56
CA TYR A 181 0.59 8.57 -12.03
C TYR A 181 1.05 8.86 -13.46
N SER A 182 0.58 9.97 -14.04
CA SER A 182 0.85 10.41 -15.41
C SER A 182 1.73 11.66 -15.45
N PHE A 183 2.27 11.95 -16.62
CA PHE A 183 2.93 13.24 -16.84
C PHE A 183 1.89 14.36 -16.83
N PRO A 184 2.22 15.56 -16.28
CA PRO A 184 1.34 16.71 -16.41
C PRO A 184 1.16 17.07 -17.89
N SER A 185 0.02 16.70 -18.47
CA SER A 185 -0.38 17.07 -19.83
C SER A 185 -1.35 18.26 -19.78
N SER A 186 -1.24 19.12 -20.79
CA SER A 186 -2.30 20.08 -21.12
C SER A 186 -3.37 19.35 -21.93
N ASP A 187 -4.55 19.13 -21.35
CA ASP A 187 -5.83 18.87 -22.01
C ASP A 187 -5.99 17.69 -23.00
N ASP A 188 -5.17 16.63 -22.93
CA ASP A 188 -5.45 15.38 -23.66
C ASP A 188 -5.76 14.22 -22.69
N GLU A 189 -7.00 14.18 -22.20
CA GLU A 189 -7.64 12.98 -21.62
C GLU A 189 -7.87 11.93 -22.72
N SER A 190 -6.80 11.28 -23.17
CA SER A 190 -6.90 10.12 -24.05
C SER A 190 -6.32 8.87 -23.39
N GLY A 191 -6.76 8.60 -22.16
CA GLY A 191 -6.69 7.26 -21.59
C GLY A 191 -7.66 6.35 -22.35
N SER A 192 -7.15 5.51 -23.24
CA SER A 192 -7.99 4.51 -23.91
C SER A 192 -8.57 3.54 -22.87
N ASP A 193 -9.89 3.28 -22.92
CA ASP A 193 -10.55 2.21 -22.13
C ASP A 193 -10.08 0.78 -22.47
N ALA A 194 -9.09 0.65 -23.37
CA ALA A 194 -8.54 -0.62 -23.81
C ALA A 194 -7.66 -1.24 -22.71
N TRP A 195 -7.81 -2.56 -22.50
CA TRP A 195 -6.97 -3.34 -21.60
C TRP A 195 -6.11 -4.35 -22.39
N PRO A 196 -4.79 -4.42 -22.17
CA PRO A 196 -3.99 -3.55 -21.30
C PRO A 196 -3.93 -2.10 -21.82
N ALA A 197 -3.64 -1.15 -20.93
CA ALA A 197 -3.52 0.28 -21.22
C ALA A 197 -2.05 0.71 -21.06
N PRO A 198 -1.22 0.61 -22.13
CA PRO A 198 0.19 1.00 -22.05
C PRO A 198 0.30 2.51 -21.88
N ASP A 199 0.84 2.95 -20.75
CA ASP A 199 1.13 4.35 -20.51
C ASP A 199 2.58 4.52 -19.99
N PRO A 200 3.45 5.26 -20.71
CA PRO A 200 4.77 5.63 -20.22
C PRO A 200 4.76 6.35 -18.87
N GLY A 201 3.70 7.11 -18.57
CA GLY A 201 3.49 7.76 -17.27
C GLY A 201 3.48 6.75 -16.12
N THR A 202 2.61 5.75 -16.20
CA THR A 202 2.52 4.67 -15.18
C THR A 202 3.84 3.91 -14.99
N THR A 203 4.62 3.68 -16.06
CA THR A 203 5.96 3.07 -15.94
C THR A 203 6.91 3.96 -15.15
N VAL A 204 6.97 5.26 -15.49
CA VAL A 204 7.90 6.19 -14.84
C VAL A 204 7.51 6.41 -13.39
N SER A 205 6.23 6.60 -13.09
CA SER A 205 5.75 6.74 -11.72
C SER A 205 5.99 5.48 -10.89
N GLY A 206 5.78 4.28 -11.45
CA GLY A 206 6.10 3.01 -10.80
C GLY A 206 7.58 2.85 -10.45
N LEU A 207 8.48 3.16 -11.40
CA LEU A 207 9.93 3.06 -11.18
C LEU A 207 10.46 4.12 -10.20
N VAL A 208 10.05 5.38 -10.38
CA VAL A 208 10.45 6.50 -9.51
C VAL A 208 9.90 6.28 -8.10
N GLY A 209 8.62 5.92 -7.98
CA GLY A 209 7.99 5.61 -6.70
C GLY A 209 8.71 4.48 -5.98
N GLY A 210 9.03 3.38 -6.67
CA GLY A 210 9.80 2.27 -6.12
C GLY A 210 11.20 2.69 -5.64
N ALA A 211 11.91 3.51 -6.42
CA ALA A 211 13.22 4.04 -6.05
C ALA A 211 13.17 4.94 -4.81
N VAL A 212 12.16 5.81 -4.73
CA VAL A 212 11.94 6.68 -3.56
C VAL A 212 11.65 5.85 -2.31
N VAL A 213 10.78 4.84 -2.41
CA VAL A 213 10.48 3.93 -1.29
C VAL A 213 11.74 3.24 -0.79
N LEU A 214 12.56 2.69 -1.70
CA LEU A 214 13.83 2.06 -1.34
C LEU A 214 14.78 3.03 -0.64
N ALA A 215 14.93 4.25 -1.17
CA ALA A 215 15.79 5.27 -0.59
C ALA A 215 15.34 5.64 0.84
N VAL A 216 14.03 5.81 1.04
CA VAL A 216 13.44 6.10 2.36
C VAL A 216 13.67 4.95 3.33
N VAL A 217 13.41 3.71 2.94
CA VAL A 217 13.64 2.52 3.79
C VAL A 217 15.10 2.40 4.20
N VAL A 218 16.04 2.60 3.27
CA VAL A 218 17.48 2.58 3.56
C VAL A 218 17.86 3.70 4.53
N LEU A 219 17.36 4.92 4.31
CA LEU A 219 17.64 6.07 5.17
C LEU A 219 17.14 5.84 6.60
N PHE A 220 15.89 5.38 6.75
CA PHE A 220 15.34 5.03 8.07
C PHE A 220 16.14 3.91 8.73
N GLY A 221 16.53 2.88 7.98
CA GLY A 221 17.37 1.80 8.48
C GLY A 221 18.72 2.31 9.02
N VAL A 222 19.40 3.19 8.28
CA VAL A 222 20.68 3.80 8.70
C VAL A 222 20.52 4.68 9.93
N VAL A 223 19.46 5.49 9.99
CA VAL A 223 19.16 6.36 11.14
C VAL A 223 18.92 5.50 12.39
N LEU A 224 18.06 4.48 12.31
CA LEU A 224 17.77 3.57 13.41
C LEU A 224 19.01 2.80 13.87
N PHE A 225 19.86 2.35 12.94
CA PHE A 225 21.11 1.69 13.26
C PHE A 225 22.07 2.61 14.04
N LYS A 226 22.26 3.85 13.57
CA LYS A 226 23.09 4.85 14.27
C LYS A 226 22.52 5.20 15.65
N TRP A 227 21.21 5.33 15.78
CA TRP A 227 20.54 5.58 17.06
C TRP A 227 20.74 4.44 18.07
N LYS A 228 20.55 3.19 17.65
CA LYS A 228 20.81 2.02 18.52
C LYS A 228 22.27 1.94 18.96
N LYS A 229 23.22 2.18 18.04
CA LYS A 229 24.66 2.17 18.36
C LYS A 229 25.03 3.24 19.39
N LYS A 230 24.48 4.45 19.26
CA LYS A 230 24.71 5.55 20.22
C LYS A 230 24.12 5.22 21.61
N SER A 231 22.90 4.68 21.66
CA SER A 231 22.26 4.27 22.91
C SER A 231 23.03 3.17 23.65
N TYR A 232 23.54 2.16 22.92
CA TYR A 232 24.40 1.11 23.50
C TYR A 232 25.74 1.62 24.02
N SER A 233 26.31 2.68 23.42
CA SER A 233 27.57 3.28 23.90
C SER A 233 27.41 4.08 25.20
N HIS A 234 26.21 4.59 25.49
CA HIS A 234 25.91 5.32 26.73
C HIS A 234 25.60 4.40 27.92
N VAL A 235 25.13 3.17 27.69
CA VAL A 235 24.85 2.19 28.76
C VAL A 235 26.12 1.47 29.26
N LYS A 236 27.23 1.55 28.51
CA LYS A 236 28.53 0.94 28.85
C LYS A 236 29.54 1.89 29.51
N ARG A 237 29.17 3.14 29.82
CA ARG A 237 30.02 4.11 30.52
C ARG A 237 29.55 4.30 31.95
#